data_AF-A0A7Z0TCZ7-F1
#
_entry.id   AF-A0A7Z0TCZ7-F1
#
_cell.length_a   1.000
_cell.length_b   1.000
_cell.length_c   1.000
_cell.angle_alpha   90.00
_cell.angle_beta   90.00
_cell.angle_gamma   90.00
#
_symmetry.space_group_name_H-M   'P 1'
#
loop_
_entity.id
_entity.type
_entity.pdbx_description
1 polymer ?
#
loop_
_entity_poly.entity_id
_entity_poly.type
_entity_poly.pdbx_seq_one_letter_code
_entity_poly.pdbx_strand_id
1 'polypeptide(L)' 'MSTRPIGDALDALGIEATLDEGELLAGAVVLLKVIDGDGDVRMSLAYSDGLSWIERTGMIHVAETMEAGTTTGLTGDG' A
#
# COMPACT_ATOMS: atom_id res chain seq x y z
N MET A 1 -16.60 11.84 -12.47
CA MET A 1 -15.46 11.10 -11.90
C MET A 1 -14.98 10.10 -12.93
N SER A 2 -13.70 10.10 -13.25
CA SER A 2 -13.07 9.10 -14.12
C SER A 2 -12.27 8.11 -13.27
N THR A 3 -12.43 6.83 -13.54
CA THR A 3 -11.59 5.77 -12.99
C THR A 3 -10.45 5.48 -13.96
N ARG A 4 -9.26 5.19 -13.42
CA ARG A 4 -8.09 4.75 -14.19
C ARG A 4 -7.44 3.56 -13.47
N PRO A 5 -6.72 2.69 -14.19
CA PRO A 5 -5.88 1.67 -13.56
C PRO A 5 -4.92 2.31 -12.54
N ILE A 6 -4.79 1.68 -11.37
CA ILE A 6 -3.89 2.14 -10.30
C ILE A 6 -2.41 1.96 -10.70
N GLY A 7 -2.08 0.96 -11.53
CA GLY A 7 -0.71 0.66 -11.97
C GLY A 7 0.05 1.91 -12.44
N ASP A 8 -0.44 2.57 -13.50
CA ASP A 8 0.16 3.80 -14.03
C ASP A 8 0.36 4.92 -12.97
N ALA A 9 -0.50 4.97 -11.95
CA ALA A 9 -0.40 5.98 -10.90
C ALA A 9 0.69 5.64 -9.86
N LEU A 10 0.89 4.35 -9.56
CA LEU A 10 1.98 3.87 -8.70
C LEU A 10 3.33 3.95 -9.43
N ASP A 11 3.36 3.56 -10.71
CA ASP A 11 4.57 3.60 -11.53
C ASP A 11 5.09 5.03 -11.68
N ALA A 12 4.20 6.02 -11.84
CA ALA A 12 4.56 7.44 -11.88
C ALA A 12 5.20 7.95 -10.57
N LEU A 13 4.98 7.25 -9.45
CA LEU A 13 5.61 7.53 -8.16
C LEU A 13 6.89 6.69 -7.95
N GLY A 14 7.26 5.84 -8.91
CA GLY A 14 8.40 4.93 -8.80
C GLY A 14 8.17 3.77 -7.83
N ILE A 15 6.91 3.39 -7.59
CA ILE A 15 6.55 2.28 -6.71
C ILE A 15 6.49 1.00 -7.53
N GLU A 16 7.34 0.03 -7.17
CA GLU A 16 7.39 -1.29 -7.79
C GLU A 16 7.17 -2.37 -6.73
N ALA A 17 6.62 -3.52 -7.14
CA ALA A 17 6.51 -4.69 -6.29
C ALA A 17 7.74 -5.60 -6.48
N THR A 18 8.31 -6.07 -5.37
CA THR A 18 9.35 -7.10 -5.39
C THR A 18 8.70 -8.47 -5.26
N LEU A 19 8.93 -9.35 -6.24
CA LEU A 19 8.45 -10.73 -6.27
C LEU A 19 9.62 -11.64 -6.61
N ASP A 20 9.70 -12.79 -5.95
CA ASP A 20 10.69 -13.83 -6.26
C ASP A 20 10.26 -14.67 -7.48
N GLU A 21 11.21 -15.45 -8.03
CA GLU A 21 10.94 -16.30 -9.18
C GLU A 21 9.83 -17.32 -8.88
N GLY A 22 8.77 -17.30 -9.69
CA GLY A 22 7.61 -18.18 -9.55
C GLY A 22 6.53 -17.66 -8.61
N GLU A 23 6.73 -16.51 -7.96
CA GLU A 23 5.68 -15.87 -7.16
C GLU A 23 4.63 -15.19 -8.04
N LEU A 24 3.38 -15.21 -7.57
CA LEU A 24 2.25 -14.56 -8.21
C LEU A 24 1.57 -13.62 -7.23
N LEU A 25 1.28 -12.40 -7.68
CA LEU A 25 0.51 -11.44 -6.90
C LEU A 25 -0.96 -11.87 -6.86
N ALA A 26 -1.41 -12.37 -5.70
CA ALA A 26 -2.78 -12.87 -5.52
C ALA A 26 -3.81 -11.76 -5.19
N GLY A 27 -3.36 -10.65 -4.62
CA GLY A 27 -4.22 -9.53 -4.24
C GLY A 27 -3.42 -8.39 -3.63
N ALA A 28 -4.00 -7.19 -3.61
CA ALA A 28 -3.37 -5.99 -3.07
C ALA A 28 -4.36 -5.14 -2.28
N VAL A 29 -3.85 -4.47 -1.26
CA VAL A 29 -4.49 -3.36 -0.56
C VAL A 29 -3.58 -2.15 -0.72
N VAL A 30 -4.10 -1.07 -1.29
CA VAL A 30 -3.31 0.13 -1.63
C VAL A 30 -3.86 1.32 -0.87
N LEU A 31 -3.02 1.91 -0.02
CA LEU A 31 -3.28 3.17 0.67
C LEU A 31 -2.63 4.30 -0.12
N LEU A 32 -3.42 5.28 -0.54
CA LEU A 32 -2.98 6.40 -1.35
C LEU A 32 -3.18 7.71 -0.59
N LYS A 33 -2.12 8.51 -0.49
CA LYS A 33 -2.23 9.93 -0.16
C LYS A 33 -2.59 10.68 -1.42
N VAL A 34 -3.80 11.25 -1.47
CA VAL A 34 -4.33 11.97 -2.63
C VAL A 34 -4.47 13.44 -2.28
N ILE A 35 -4.00 14.30 -3.18
CA ILE A 35 -4.29 15.74 -3.16
C ILE A 35 -5.46 15.95 -4.12
N ASP A 36 -6.57 16.54 -3.63
CA ASP A 36 -7.73 16.81 -4.47
C ASP A 36 -7.62 18.15 -5.22
N GLY A 37 -8.70 18.51 -5.92
CA GLY A 37 -8.73 19.72 -6.77
C GLY A 37 -8.65 21.03 -6.00
N ASP A 38 -8.95 21.01 -4.70
CA ASP A 38 -8.88 22.17 -3.80
C ASP A 38 -7.52 22.25 -3.08
N GLY A 39 -6.66 21.24 -3.28
CA GLY A 39 -5.35 21.13 -2.65
C GLY A 39 -5.37 20.41 -1.30
N ASP A 40 -6.53 19.89 -0.88
CA ASP A 40 -6.67 19.18 0.36
C ASP A 40 -6.10 17.76 0.25
N VAL A 41 -5.47 17.31 1.35
CA VAL A 41 -4.91 15.97 1.46
C VAL A 41 -5.96 15.03 2.04
N ARG A 42 -6.25 13.94 1.33
CA ARG A 42 -7.06 12.82 1.83
C ARG A 42 -6.36 11.49 1.66
N MET A 43 -6.76 10.53 2.49
CA MET A 43 -6.42 9.12 2.29
C MET A 43 -7.47 8.46 1.40
N SER A 44 -7.00 7.61 0.48
CA SER A 44 -7.84 6.76 -0.36
C SER A 44 -7.41 5.32 -0.18
N LEU A 45 -8.37 4.41 -0.07
CA LEU A 45 -8.11 2.97 0.02
C LEU A 45 -8.70 2.28 -1.22
N ALA A 46 -7.88 1.46 -1.88
CA ALA A 46 -8.30 0.57 -2.95
C ALA A 46 -7.81 -0.85 -2.66
N TYR A 47 -8.49 -1.86 -3.17
CA TYR A 47 -8.14 -3.25 -2.96
C TYR A 47 -8.70 -4.13 -4.07
N SER A 48 -8.11 -5.31 -4.27
CA SER A 48 -8.57 -6.29 -5.26
C SER A 48 -9.98 -6.80 -4.94
N ASP A 49 -10.84 -6.94 -5.95
CA ASP A 49 -12.24 -7.38 -5.79
C ASP A 49 -12.38 -8.75 -5.11
N GLY A 50 -11.37 -9.62 -5.26
CA GLY A 50 -11.35 -10.96 -4.67
C GLY A 50 -11.01 -11.02 -3.17
N LEU A 51 -10.60 -9.91 -2.57
CA LEU A 51 -10.23 -9.90 -1.15
C LEU A 51 -11.45 -9.77 -0.25
N SER A 52 -11.64 -10.75 0.64
CA SER A 52 -12.63 -10.66 1.70
C SER A 52 -12.31 -9.53 2.68
N TRP A 53 -13.32 -9.07 3.41
CA TRP A 53 -13.12 -8.07 4.46
C TRP A 53 -12.11 -8.51 5.54
N ILE A 54 -12.06 -9.82 5.84
CA ILE A 54 -11.12 -10.38 6.82
C ILE A 54 -9.69 -10.28 6.30
N GLU A 55 -9.44 -10.70 5.05
CA GLU A 55 -8.11 -10.61 4.42
C GLU A 55 -7.63 -9.17 4.37
N ARG A 56 -8.51 -8.23 3.96
CA ARG A 56 -8.18 -6.80 3.93
C ARG A 56 -7.76 -6.25 5.29
N THR A 57 -8.53 -6.58 6.33
CA THR A 57 -8.25 -6.13 7.70
C THR A 57 -6.93 -6.72 8.19
N GLY A 58 -6.69 -8.00 7.92
CA GLY A 58 -5.43 -8.67 8.25
C GLY A 58 -4.22 -8.02 7.57
N MET A 59 -4.32 -7.75 6.27
CA MET A 59 -3.24 -7.10 5.51
C MET A 59 -2.90 -5.70 6.05
N ILE A 60 -3.91 -4.89 6.38
CA ILE A 60 -3.69 -3.54 6.94
C ILE A 60 -3.00 -3.63 8.31
N HIS A 61 -3.42 -4.57 9.16
CA HIS A 61 -2.82 -4.74 10.48
C HIS A 61 -1.37 -5.24 10.42
N VAL A 62 -1.07 -6.16 9.48
CA VAL A 62 0.31 -6.60 9.23
C VAL A 62 1.16 -5.43 8.74
N ALA A 63 0.66 -4.63 7.80
CA ALA A 63 1.37 -3.45 7.31
C ALA A 63 1.68 -2.46 8.44
N GLU A 64 0.71 -2.15 9.30
CA GLU A 64 0.93 -1.31 10.49
C GLU A 64 2.05 -1.84 11.41
N THR A 65 2.06 -3.17 11.63
CA THR A 65 3.07 -3.83 12.45
C THR A 65 4.47 -3.76 11.83
N MET A 66 4.58 -3.91 10.50
CA MET A 66 5.86 -3.83 9.78
C MET A 66 6.46 -2.43 9.85
N GLU A 67 5.63 -1.39 9.71
CA GLU A 67 6.07 0.00 9.86
C GLU A 67 6.52 0.30 11.29
N ALA A 68 5.78 -0.18 12.30
CA ALA A 68 6.14 0.01 13.71
C ALA A 68 7.49 -0.67 14.06
N GLY A 69 7.73 -1.88 13.54
CA GLY A 69 8.96 -2.64 13.77
C GLY A 69 10.21 -2.06 13.09
N THR A 70 10.04 -1.28 12.03
CA THR A 70 11.15 -0.64 11.28
C THR A 70 11.83 0.48 12.09
N THR A 71 11.20 0.98 13.16
CA THR A 71 11.75 2.05 14.01
C THR A 71 12.79 1.57 15.05
N THR A 72 12.93 0.26 15.29
CA THR A 72 13.79 -0.27 16.38
C THR A 72 15.28 -0.45 15.99
N GLY A 73 15.68 -0.15 14.75
CA GLY A 73 17.07 -0.32 14.28
C GLY A 73 18.06 0.81 14.60
N LEU A 74 17.66 1.89 15.30
CA LEU A 74 18.47 3.11 15.44
C LEU A 74 19.01 3.41 16.86
N THR A 75 18.88 2.51 17.82
CA THR A 75 19.50 2.66 19.15
C THR A 75 20.40 1.48 19.47
N GLY A 76 21.63 1.54 18.98
CA GLY A 76 22.67 0.55 19.24
C GLY A 76 24.06 1.08 18.88
N ASP A 77 24.45 2.22 19.44
CA ASP A 77 25.85 2.63 19.57
C ASP A 77 26.06 3.22 20.97
N GLY A 78 27.04 2.67 21.69
CA GLY A 78 27.35 2.96 23.10
C GLY A 78 27.73 1.74 23.92
#